data_AF-A0A1J3I8J2-F1
#
_entry.id   AF-A0A1J3I8J2-F1
#
_cell.length_a   1.000
_cell.length_b   1.000
_cell.length_c   1.000
_cell.angle_alpha   90.00
_cell.angle_beta   90.00
_cell.angle_gamma   90.00
#
_symmetry.space_group_name_H-M   'P 1'
#
loop_
_entity.id
_entity.type
_entity.pdbx_description
1 polymer ?
#
loop_
_entity_poly.entity_id
_entity_poly.type
_entity_poly.pdbx_seq_one_letter_code
_entity_poly.pdbx_strand_id
1 'polypeptide(L)'
;PPHTGVDCGIKLLEKWTEWRVDMKVFSTALDNASSNDIMQDFLKNKLLLREDLLCNGDFFHVRYSAHILNLIVQDGLRDSIKYVTA
;
A
#
# COMPACT_ATOMS: atom_id res chain seq x y z
N PRO A 1 12.69 8.17 12.53
CA PRO A 1 12.23 6.82 12.93
C PRO A 1 12.50 5.81 11.80
N PRO A 2 12.72 4.52 12.08
CA PRO A 2 12.82 3.54 11.02
C PRO A 2 11.51 3.52 10.23
N HIS A 3 11.60 3.60 8.91
CA HIS A 3 10.48 3.53 7.97
C HIS A 3 10.37 2.10 7.42
N THR A 4 10.34 1.11 8.32
CA THR A 4 10.09 -0.28 7.91
C THR A 4 8.59 -0.50 7.71
N GLY A 5 8.22 -1.42 6.82
CA GLY A 5 6.80 -1.75 6.60
C GLY A 5 6.09 -2.21 7.88
N VAL A 6 6.79 -2.93 8.76
CA VAL A 6 6.25 -3.40 10.04
C VAL A 6 5.98 -2.24 10.99
N ASP A 7 6.91 -1.31 11.15
CA ASP A 7 6.73 -0.14 12.03
C ASP A 7 5.55 0.74 11.56
N CYS A 8 5.40 0.90 10.25
CA CYS A 8 4.25 1.57 9.65
C CYS A 8 2.94 0.81 9.94
N GLY A 9 2.95 -0.51 9.83
CA GLY A 9 1.79 -1.36 10.10
C GLY A 9 1.33 -1.30 11.55
N ILE A 10 2.27 -1.30 12.50
CA ILE A 10 1.96 -1.15 13.94
C ILE A 10 1.26 0.18 14.19
N LYS A 11 1.82 1.29 13.70
CA LYS A 11 1.22 2.62 13.87
C LYS A 11 -0.16 2.74 13.24
N LEU A 12 -0.35 2.14 12.06
CA LEU A 12 -1.65 2.17 11.39
C LEU A 12 -2.70 1.37 12.18
N LEU A 13 -2.33 0.20 12.70
CA LEU A 13 -3.21 -0.61 13.55
C LEU A 13 -3.58 0.10 14.86
N GLU A 14 -2.62 0.77 15.50
CA GLU A 14 -2.86 1.61 16.68
C GLU A 14 -3.89 2.71 16.36
N LYS A 15 -3.73 3.39 15.22
CA LYS A 15 -4.67 4.44 14.78
C LYS A 15 -6.06 3.89 14.45
N TRP A 16 -6.15 2.75 13.78
CA TRP A 16 -7.45 2.12 13.51
C TRP A 16 -8.16 1.71 14.78
N THR A 17 -7.42 1.19 15.76
CA THR A 17 -7.97 0.82 17.08
C THR A 17 -8.45 2.06 17.83
N GLU A 18 -7.66 3.13 17.85
CA GLU A 18 -8.02 4.43 18.44
C GLU A 18 -9.32 4.98 17.83
N TRP A 19 -9.45 4.88 16.51
CA TRP A 19 -10.66 5.31 15.77
C TRP A 19 -11.80 4.30 15.81
N ARG A 20 -11.60 3.10 16.37
CA ARG A 20 -12.56 1.98 16.39
C ARG A 20 -13.08 1.60 15.01
N VAL A 21 -12.18 1.61 14.03
CA VAL A 21 -12.46 1.23 12.64
C VAL A 21 -11.77 -0.07 12.24
N ASP A 22 -10.92 -0.64 13.09
CA ASP A 22 -10.14 -1.85 12.81
C ASP A 22 -11.02 -3.05 12.44
N MET A 23 -12.20 -3.20 13.05
CA MET A 23 -13.20 -4.22 12.69
C MET A 23 -14.06 -3.88 11.45
N LYS A 24 -13.84 -2.73 10.83
CA LYS A 24 -14.61 -2.23 9.68
C LYS A 24 -13.74 -2.01 8.44
N VAL A 25 -12.46 -2.38 8.49
CA VAL A 25 -11.55 -2.24 7.37
C VAL A 25 -11.75 -3.39 6.39
N PHE A 26 -12.22 -3.07 5.19
CA PHE A 26 -12.33 -4.03 4.09
C PHE A 26 -11.06 -4.05 3.22
N SER A 27 -10.55 -2.88 2.84
CA SER A 27 -9.42 -2.74 1.92
C SER A 27 -8.56 -1.52 2.27
N THR A 28 -7.29 -1.58 1.88
CA THR A 28 -6.33 -0.47 1.95
C THR A 28 -5.84 -0.14 0.54
N ALA A 29 -5.78 1.16 0.22
CA ALA A 29 -5.20 1.65 -1.01
C ALA A 29 -3.83 2.25 -0.72
N LEU A 30 -2.77 1.67 -1.30
CA LEU A 30 -1.37 2.00 -1.00
C LEU A 30 -0.61 2.27 -2.29
N ASP A 31 0.41 3.13 -2.27
CA ASP A 31 1.30 3.31 -3.42
C ASP A 31 2.21 2.08 -3.62
N ASN A 32 2.82 1.98 -4.80
CA ASN A 32 3.61 0.83 -5.22
C ASN A 32 5.03 0.86 -4.62
N ALA A 33 5.14 0.77 -3.30
CA ALA A 33 6.40 0.73 -2.55
C ALA A 33 6.57 -0.60 -1.81
N SER A 34 7.80 -1.13 -1.79
CA SER A 34 8.10 -2.41 -1.12
C SER A 34 7.80 -2.41 0.38
N SER A 35 7.94 -1.27 1.04
CA SER A 35 7.55 -1.10 2.45
C SER A 35 6.05 -1.31 2.66
N ASN A 36 5.21 -0.92 1.69
CA ASN A 36 3.76 -1.07 1.78
C ASN A 36 3.34 -2.52 1.59
N ASP A 37 4.06 -3.28 0.76
CA ASP A 37 3.82 -4.72 0.58
C ASP A 37 4.02 -5.46 1.91
N ILE A 38 5.10 -5.17 2.62
CA ILE A 38 5.37 -5.72 3.97
C ILE A 38 4.32 -5.25 4.98
N MET A 39 3.96 -3.96 4.94
CA MET A 39 2.98 -3.38 5.86
C MET A 39 1.60 -4.03 5.71
N GLN A 40 1.09 -4.15 4.49
CA GLN A 40 -0.24 -4.71 4.25
C GLN A 40 -0.29 -6.20 4.57
N ASP A 41 0.77 -6.96 4.32
CA ASP A 41 0.84 -8.38 4.72
C ASP A 41 0.80 -8.52 6.25
N PHE A 42 1.53 -7.68 6.97
CA PHE A 42 1.49 -7.65 8.43
C PHE A 42 0.06 -7.38 8.94
N LEU A 43 -0.60 -6.35 8.41
CA LEU A 43 -1.96 -5.97 8.82
C LEU A 43 -2.99 -7.04 8.46
N LYS A 44 -2.94 -7.58 7.23
CA LYS A 44 -3.82 -8.65 6.76
C LYS A 44 -3.73 -9.86 7.69
N ASN A 45 -2.51 -10.29 8.03
CA ASN A 45 -2.31 -11.42 8.94
C ASN A 45 -2.90 -11.16 10.33
N LYS A 46 -2.77 -9.93 10.86
CA LYS A 46 -3.36 -9.57 12.17
C LYS A 46 -4.89 -9.57 12.16
N LEU A 47 -5.51 -9.10 11.10
CA LEU A 47 -6.97 -9.06 10.96
C LEU A 47 -7.56 -10.43 10.62
N LEU A 48 -6.85 -11.26 9.85
CA LEU A 48 -7.27 -12.65 9.58
C LEU A 48 -7.32 -13.49 10.85
N LEU A 49 -6.37 -13.31 11.77
CA LEU A 49 -6.39 -13.98 13.08
C LEU A 49 -7.62 -13.62 13.93
N ARG A 50 -8.29 -12.51 13.62
CA ARG A 50 -9.51 -12.07 14.29
C ARG A 50 -10.79 -12.45 13.53
N GLU A 51 -10.65 -13.07 12.35
CA GLU A 51 -11.75 -13.33 11.39
C GLU A 51 -12.47 -12.05 10.92
N ASP A 52 -11.79 -10.90 10.96
CA ASP A 52 -12.37 -9.58 10.65
C ASP A 52 -12.41 -9.27 9.14
N LEU A 53 -11.79 -10.09 8.29
CA LEU A 53 -11.65 -9.83 6.85
C LEU A 53 -12.59 -10.66 5.99
N LEU A 54 -13.33 -9.97 5.13
CA LEU A 54 -14.19 -10.59 4.13
C LEU A 54 -13.36 -11.33 3.07
N CYS A 55 -13.85 -12.48 2.58
CA CYS A 55 -13.16 -13.34 1.61
C CYS A 55 -11.69 -13.61 1.98
N ASN A 56 -11.40 -13.84 3.27
CA ASN A 56 -10.03 -14.09 3.76
C ASN A 56 -9.01 -13.01 3.31
N GLY A 57 -9.48 -11.78 3.13
CA GLY A 57 -8.67 -10.63 2.77
C GLY A 57 -8.14 -10.66 1.33
N ASP A 58 -8.75 -11.42 0.41
CA ASP A 58 -8.36 -11.46 -1.02
C ASP A 58 -8.36 -10.06 -1.67
N PHE A 59 -9.21 -9.16 -1.18
CA PHE A 59 -9.34 -7.79 -1.67
C PHE A 59 -8.75 -6.72 -0.74
N PHE A 60 -7.89 -7.13 0.21
CA PHE A 60 -7.40 -6.22 1.25
C PHE A 60 -6.40 -5.17 0.73
N HIS A 61 -5.67 -5.45 -0.36
CA HIS A 61 -4.64 -4.56 -0.87
C HIS A 61 -4.97 -4.09 -2.29
N VAL A 62 -5.15 -2.77 -2.43
CA VAL A 62 -5.32 -2.08 -3.71
C VAL A 62 -4.08 -1.23 -3.97
N ARG A 63 -3.37 -1.49 -5.06
CA ARG A 63 -2.21 -0.66 -5.46
C ARG A 63 -2.70 0.58 -6.20
N TYR A 64 -2.27 1.75 -5.76
CA TYR A 64 -2.62 3.02 -6.38
C TYR A 64 -1.80 3.22 -7.66
N SER A 65 -2.49 3.29 -8.80
CA SER A 65 -1.87 3.34 -10.13
C SER A 65 -1.10 4.63 -10.42
N ALA A 66 -1.20 5.67 -9.58
CA ALA A 66 -0.52 6.93 -9.81
C ALA A 66 1.01 6.77 -9.88
N HIS A 67 1.59 5.84 -9.12
CA HIS A 67 3.02 5.57 -9.23
C HIS A 67 3.38 4.95 -10.59
N ILE A 68 2.56 4.02 -11.09
CA ILE A 68 2.74 3.41 -12.42
C ILE A 68 2.60 4.48 -13.51
N LEU A 69 1.59 5.34 -13.40
CA LEU A 69 1.40 6.47 -14.32
C LEU A 69 2.62 7.41 -14.30
N ASN A 70 3.15 7.73 -13.12
CA ASN A 70 4.35 8.54 -13.00
C ASN A 70 5.56 7.87 -13.67
N LEU A 71 5.74 6.56 -13.55
CA LEU A 71 6.82 5.83 -14.23
C LEU A 71 6.66 5.87 -15.76
N ILE A 72 5.44 5.64 -16.28
CA ILE A 72 5.15 5.71 -17.72
C ILE A 72 5.44 7.10 -18.27
N VAL A 73 4.99 8.15 -17.57
CA VAL A 73 5.22 9.54 -17.99
C VAL A 73 6.72 9.88 -17.99
N GLN A 74 7.46 9.49 -16.95
CA GLN A 74 8.90 9.75 -16.88
C GLN A 74 9.68 9.03 -17.99
N ASP A 75 9.30 7.80 -18.33
CA ASP A 75 9.93 7.03 -19.41
C ASP A 75 9.67 7.67 -20.78
N GLY A 76 8.40 8.01 -21.07
CA GLY A 76 8.02 8.69 -22.31
C GLY A 76 8.68 10.07 -22.49
N LEU A 77 8.81 10.84 -21.40
CA LEU A 77 9.52 12.13 -21.43
C LEU A 77 11.02 11.95 -21.70
N ARG A 78 11.66 10.93 -21.11
CA ARG A 78 13.08 10.65 -21.34
C ARG A 78 13.36 10.30 -22.80
N ASP A 79 12.50 9.51 -23.43
CA ASP A 79 12.66 9.16 -24.84
C ASP A 79 12.39 10.35 -25.77
N SER A 80 11.41 11.19 -25.42
CA SER A 80 11.14 12.44 -26.15
C SER A 80 12.35 13.40 -26.11
N ILE A 81 13.03 13.51 -24.96
CA ILE A 81 14.23 14.34 -24.83
C ILE A 81 15.37 13.80 -25.70
N LYS A 82 15.62 12.48 -25.68
CA LYS A 82 16.65 11.85 -26.53
C LYS A 82 16.44 12.15 -28.01
N TYR A 83 15.18 12.10 -28.48
CA TYR A 83 14.83 12.36 -29.87
C TYR A 83 15.12 13.81 -30.30
N VAL A 84 14.96 14.78 -29.39
CA VAL A 84 15.22 16.21 -29.69
C VAL A 84 16.72 16.54 -29.65
N THR A 85 17.51 15.80 -28.87
CA THR A 85 18.96 16.01 -28.74
C THR A 85 19.83 15.16 -29.69
N ALA A 86 19.22 14.28 -30.48
CA ALA A 86 19.87 13.48 -31.53
C ALA A 86 19.80 14.20 -32.88
#